data_AF-A0A8T4QKL6-F1
#
_entry.id   AF-A0A8T4QKL6-F1
#
_cell.length_a   1.000
_cell.length_b   1.000
_cell.length_c   1.000
_cell.angle_alpha   90.00
_cell.angle_beta   90.00
_cell.angle_gamma   90.00
#
_symmetry.space_group_name_H-M   'P 1'
#
loop_
_entity.id
_entity.type
_entity.pdbx_description
1 polymer ?
#
loop_
_entity_poly.entity_id
_entity_poly.type
_entity_poly.pdbx_seq_one_letter_code
_entity_poly.pdbx_strand_id
1 'polypeptide(L)'
;MKFKFNIPNKITIIRVGLIPLFAIILLVDVPYKNLLAAFVFGMLSISDAIDGYFARKKRQVTEFGKLIDPIADKLLISTALIFLVGKGVELWMAAAIIAREFVITAVRIYLLPSKIVVPASNFGKAKTVLQSIAIIFVLLNLPFSWYMMLVAVLLTLISGLEYLIRIREMTGNKIVNLPNTITLARFLLIVPFVYYFLNSKIHISLLIFALIALSDKLDGISAKLMNQKTELGSGLDSFTDWTLIIATFMLLVTKNYVDILWVVLLVIPSIISGVIKMAYAKRQKIVPVTFIARLSVGLTYTTIISILINFRYAFYLLVVTVAIVYLAMVSYVFKALSMPKKAIKKKAH
;
A
#
# COMPACT_ATOMS: atom_id res chain seq x y z
N MET A 1 -26.87 -4.57 0.74
CA MET A 1 -26.36 -3.28 0.24
C MET A 1 -26.62 -3.27 -1.27
N LYS A 2 -27.61 -2.52 -1.76
CA LYS A 2 -27.90 -2.46 -3.21
C LYS A 2 -26.94 -1.45 -3.85
N PHE A 3 -25.97 -1.93 -4.63
CA PHE A 3 -25.08 -1.08 -5.41
C PHE A 3 -25.89 -0.42 -6.53
N LYS A 4 -26.28 0.86 -6.36
CA LYS A 4 -26.83 1.65 -7.48
C LYS A 4 -25.67 2.05 -8.38
N PHE A 5 -25.65 1.50 -9.59
CA PHE A 5 -24.70 1.89 -10.63
C PHE A 5 -25.14 3.19 -11.29
N ASN A 6 -24.42 4.26 -11.01
CA ASN A 6 -24.62 5.57 -11.65
C ASN A 6 -23.60 5.76 -12.78
N ILE A 7 -23.82 6.76 -13.64
CA ILE A 7 -22.91 7.12 -14.73
C ILE A 7 -21.46 7.30 -14.25
N PRO A 8 -21.17 8.01 -13.13
CA PRO A 8 -19.80 8.14 -12.62
C PRO A 8 -19.13 6.79 -12.33
N ASN A 9 -19.86 5.84 -11.73
CA ASN A 9 -19.30 4.51 -11.42
C ASN A 9 -18.92 3.73 -12.68
N LYS A 10 -19.66 3.89 -13.79
CA LYS A 10 -19.33 3.24 -15.06
C LYS A 10 -18.02 3.78 -15.62
N ILE A 11 -17.83 5.10 -15.54
CA ILE A 11 -16.61 5.75 -16.04
C ILE A 11 -15.40 5.35 -15.17
N THR A 12 -15.53 5.31 -13.83
CA THR A 12 -14.49 4.76 -12.94
C THR A 12 -14.11 3.33 -13.32
N ILE A 13 -15.08 2.44 -13.56
CA ILE A 13 -14.81 1.04 -13.91
C ILE A 13 -14.08 0.93 -15.26
N ILE A 14 -14.54 1.69 -16.27
CA ILE A 14 -13.87 1.75 -17.57
C ILE A 14 -12.44 2.24 -17.38
N ARG A 15 -12.22 3.30 -16.58
CA ARG A 15 -10.88 3.83 -16.29
C ARG A 15 -9.97 2.79 -15.67
N VAL A 16 -10.44 2.07 -14.65
CA VAL A 16 -9.67 0.99 -14.02
C VAL A 16 -9.32 -0.09 -15.04
N GLY A 17 -10.26 -0.45 -15.92
CA GLY A 17 -10.02 -1.40 -17.02
C GLY A 17 -9.01 -0.90 -18.06
N LEU A 18 -8.85 0.42 -18.23
CA LEU A 18 -7.88 1.03 -19.15
C LEU A 18 -6.47 1.18 -18.56
N ILE A 19 -6.27 1.05 -17.23
CA ILE A 19 -4.93 1.08 -16.61
C ILE A 19 -4.03 -0.06 -17.13
N PRO A 20 -4.48 -1.33 -17.22
CA PRO A 20 -3.70 -2.39 -17.86
C PRO A 20 -3.34 -2.08 -19.31
N LEU A 21 -4.25 -1.47 -20.09
CA LEU A 21 -3.95 -1.07 -21.46
C LEU A 21 -2.83 0.00 -21.50
N PHE A 22 -2.90 0.99 -20.61
CA PHE A 22 -1.82 1.98 -20.44
C PHE A 22 -0.49 1.29 -20.07
N ALA A 23 -0.49 0.32 -19.16
CA ALA A 23 0.71 -0.44 -18.81
C ALA A 23 1.26 -1.22 -20.01
N ILE A 24 0.42 -1.85 -20.82
CA ILE A 24 0.83 -2.54 -22.05
C ILE A 24 1.50 -1.58 -23.02
N ILE A 25 0.92 -0.39 -23.24
CA ILE A 25 1.54 0.65 -24.10
C ILE A 25 2.93 1.04 -23.58
N LEU A 26 3.10 1.12 -22.26
CA LEU A 26 4.42 1.39 -21.66
C LEU A 26 5.40 0.22 -21.85
N LEU A 27 4.95 -1.02 -21.96
CA LEU A 27 5.84 -2.18 -22.08
C LEU A 27 6.19 -2.52 -23.54
N VAL A 28 5.23 -2.47 -24.46
CA VAL A 28 5.44 -2.83 -25.87
C VAL A 28 6.26 -1.76 -26.58
N ASP A 29 7.12 -2.18 -27.51
CA ASP A 29 7.85 -1.25 -28.38
C ASP A 29 7.00 -0.94 -29.63
N VAL A 30 6.47 0.29 -29.69
CA VAL A 30 5.64 0.77 -30.79
C VAL A 30 6.10 2.16 -31.22
N PRO A 31 5.90 2.54 -32.50
CA PRO A 31 6.15 3.91 -32.95
C PRO A 31 5.39 4.92 -32.09
N TYR A 32 6.02 6.04 -31.76
CA TYR A 32 5.43 7.12 -30.95
C TYR A 32 4.93 6.70 -29.56
N LYS A 33 5.44 5.59 -29.01
CA LYS A 33 5.10 5.06 -27.67
C LYS A 33 4.97 6.12 -26.59
N ASN A 34 5.94 7.03 -26.49
CA ASN A 34 5.97 8.09 -25.50
C ASN A 34 4.78 9.07 -25.62
N LEU A 35 4.46 9.45 -26.85
CA LEU A 35 3.34 10.35 -27.16
C LEU A 35 2.00 9.67 -26.87
N LEU A 36 1.85 8.41 -27.31
CA LEU A 36 0.65 7.61 -27.06
C LEU A 36 0.43 7.40 -25.56
N ALA A 37 1.50 7.06 -24.82
CA ALA A 37 1.45 6.89 -23.37
C ALA A 37 1.06 8.20 -22.66
N ALA A 38 1.66 9.33 -23.05
CA ALA A 38 1.32 10.64 -22.47
C ALA A 38 -0.14 11.02 -22.77
N PHE A 39 -0.62 10.76 -23.98
CA PHE A 39 -2.00 11.00 -24.38
C PHE A 39 -3.00 10.16 -23.57
N VAL A 40 -2.77 8.85 -23.48
CA VAL A 40 -3.62 7.92 -22.71
C VAL A 40 -3.60 8.28 -21.23
N PHE A 41 -2.42 8.54 -20.65
CA PHE A 41 -2.29 8.98 -19.26
C PHE A 41 -3.08 10.27 -19.02
N GLY A 42 -2.88 11.29 -19.87
CA GLY A 42 -3.59 12.57 -19.78
C GLY A 42 -5.11 12.41 -19.86
N MET A 43 -5.61 11.60 -20.79
CA MET A 43 -7.04 11.28 -20.89
C MET A 43 -7.57 10.62 -19.61
N LEU A 44 -6.86 9.63 -19.08
CA LEU A 44 -7.27 8.95 -17.84
C LEU A 44 -7.26 9.90 -16.64
N SER A 45 -6.24 10.73 -16.49
CA SER A 45 -6.14 11.73 -15.42
C SER A 45 -7.23 12.79 -15.49
N ILE A 46 -7.56 13.29 -16.69
CA ILE A 46 -8.61 14.29 -16.89
C ILE A 46 -10.00 13.68 -16.64
N SER A 47 -10.21 12.42 -17.06
CA SER A 47 -11.48 11.73 -16.82
C SER A 47 -11.86 11.67 -15.33
N ASP A 48 -10.86 11.57 -14.44
CA ASP A 48 -11.09 11.64 -12.98
C ASP A 48 -11.66 12.96 -12.51
N ALA A 49 -11.03 14.06 -12.93
CA ALA A 49 -11.47 15.38 -12.56
C ALA A 49 -12.91 15.65 -13.02
N ILE A 50 -13.25 15.18 -14.22
CA ILE A 50 -14.56 15.31 -14.83
C ILE A 50 -15.61 14.48 -14.07
N ASP A 51 -15.33 13.20 -13.79
CA ASP A 51 -16.25 12.31 -13.09
C ASP A 51 -16.53 12.79 -11.66
N GLY A 52 -15.49 13.20 -10.95
CA GLY A 52 -15.61 13.78 -9.62
C GLY A 52 -16.42 15.07 -9.62
N TYR A 53 -16.30 15.90 -10.66
CA TYR A 53 -17.11 17.11 -10.82
C TYR A 53 -18.59 16.77 -11.05
N PHE A 54 -18.90 15.87 -11.99
CA PHE A 54 -20.27 15.47 -12.27
C PHE A 54 -20.95 14.74 -11.11
N ALA A 55 -20.23 13.87 -10.41
CA ALA A 55 -20.74 13.16 -9.24
C ALA A 55 -21.15 14.13 -8.11
N ARG A 56 -20.32 15.17 -7.86
CA ARG A 56 -20.63 16.23 -6.88
C ARG A 56 -21.80 17.10 -7.34
N LYS A 57 -21.79 17.55 -8.60
CA LYS A 57 -22.83 18.43 -9.16
C LYS A 57 -24.21 17.76 -9.20
N LYS A 58 -24.27 16.47 -9.53
CA LYS A 58 -25.52 15.69 -9.61
C LYS A 58 -25.91 15.02 -8.27
N ARG A 59 -25.15 15.23 -7.19
CA ARG A 59 -25.33 14.55 -5.89
C ARG A 59 -25.40 13.01 -6.00
N GLN A 60 -24.69 12.43 -6.97
CA GLN A 60 -24.71 11.00 -7.29
C GLN A 60 -23.52 10.24 -6.67
N VAL A 61 -23.03 10.71 -5.53
CA VAL A 61 -21.89 10.09 -4.83
C VAL A 61 -22.33 8.76 -4.21
N THR A 62 -21.66 7.66 -4.58
CA THR A 62 -21.95 6.32 -4.07
C THR A 62 -20.86 5.84 -3.10
N GLU A 63 -21.21 4.95 -2.16
CA GLU A 63 -20.21 4.33 -1.25
C GLU A 63 -19.18 3.49 -2.01
N PHE A 64 -19.55 2.91 -3.14
CA PHE A 64 -18.62 2.18 -4.02
C PHE A 64 -17.61 3.15 -4.67
N GLY A 65 -18.07 4.26 -5.25
CA GLY A 65 -17.18 5.28 -5.82
C GLY A 65 -16.21 5.86 -4.78
N LYS A 66 -16.71 6.19 -3.57
CA LYS A 66 -15.86 6.66 -2.46
C LYS A 66 -14.70 5.72 -2.11
N LEU A 67 -14.85 4.41 -2.35
CA LEU A 67 -13.81 3.41 -2.09
C LEU A 67 -12.91 3.18 -3.32
N ILE A 68 -13.50 3.05 -4.52
CA ILE A 68 -12.76 2.68 -5.73
C ILE A 68 -12.03 3.87 -6.34
N ASP A 69 -12.61 5.06 -6.36
CA ASP A 69 -12.00 6.24 -7.00
C ASP A 69 -10.60 6.53 -6.41
N PRO A 70 -10.41 6.59 -5.06
CA PRO A 70 -9.08 6.81 -4.49
C PRO A 70 -8.07 5.70 -4.83
N ILE A 71 -8.52 4.46 -4.99
CA ILE A 71 -7.66 3.32 -5.34
C ILE A 71 -7.23 3.40 -6.80
N ALA A 72 -8.19 3.64 -7.71
CA ALA A 72 -7.95 3.74 -9.15
C ALA A 72 -6.93 4.84 -9.48
N ASP A 73 -7.07 6.01 -8.87
CA ASP A 73 -6.12 7.12 -9.04
C ASP A 73 -4.69 6.73 -8.64
N LYS A 74 -4.55 5.98 -7.54
CA LYS A 74 -3.22 5.61 -7.02
C LYS A 74 -2.60 4.54 -7.89
N LEU A 75 -3.40 3.63 -8.44
CA LEU A 75 -2.92 2.64 -9.40
C LEU A 75 -2.38 3.31 -10.66
N LEU A 76 -3.11 4.25 -11.26
CA LEU A 76 -2.65 4.95 -12.47
C LEU A 76 -1.31 5.68 -12.25
N ILE A 77 -1.21 6.49 -11.19
CA ILE A 77 0.02 7.23 -10.86
C ILE A 77 1.17 6.27 -10.54
N SER A 78 0.91 5.20 -9.78
CA SER A 78 1.94 4.23 -9.41
C SER A 78 2.44 3.46 -10.63
N THR A 79 1.55 3.01 -11.52
CA THR A 79 1.91 2.35 -12.78
C THR A 79 2.81 3.24 -13.62
N ALA A 80 2.47 4.53 -13.76
CA ALA A 80 3.30 5.47 -14.51
C ALA A 80 4.68 5.65 -13.86
N LEU A 81 4.74 5.92 -12.55
CA LEU A 81 5.98 6.16 -11.84
C LEU A 81 6.92 4.95 -11.83
N ILE A 82 6.39 3.74 -11.62
CA ILE A 82 7.19 2.50 -11.65
C ILE A 82 7.88 2.35 -13.01
N PHE A 83 7.16 2.60 -14.10
CA PHE A 83 7.75 2.53 -15.43
C PHE A 83 8.78 3.65 -15.67
N LEU A 84 8.48 4.87 -15.23
CA LEU A 84 9.34 6.03 -15.43
C LEU A 84 10.68 5.95 -14.68
N VAL A 85 10.80 5.07 -13.68
CA VAL A 85 12.10 4.78 -13.05
C VAL A 85 13.11 4.27 -14.08
N GLY A 86 12.67 3.45 -15.05
CA GLY A 86 13.50 3.01 -16.17
C GLY A 86 13.79 4.10 -17.22
N LYS A 87 13.22 5.31 -17.07
CA LYS A 87 13.34 6.44 -18.01
C LYS A 87 13.97 7.69 -17.39
N GLY A 88 14.65 7.56 -16.26
CA GLY A 88 15.40 8.67 -15.63
C GLY A 88 14.72 9.32 -14.42
N VAL A 89 13.57 8.80 -13.96
CA VAL A 89 13.07 9.15 -12.61
C VAL A 89 13.86 8.36 -11.58
N GLU A 90 14.46 9.04 -10.61
CA GLU A 90 15.18 8.35 -9.54
C GLU A 90 14.19 7.64 -8.63
N LEU A 91 14.55 6.45 -8.17
CA LEU A 91 13.58 5.63 -7.44
C LEU A 91 13.13 6.28 -6.14
N TRP A 92 13.97 7.04 -5.45
CA TRP A 92 13.54 7.72 -4.22
C TRP A 92 12.41 8.74 -4.47
N MET A 93 12.32 9.33 -5.67
CA MET A 93 11.24 10.24 -6.04
C MET A 93 9.93 9.49 -6.25
N ALA A 94 9.96 8.45 -7.10
CA ALA A 94 8.81 7.60 -7.37
C ALA A 94 8.32 6.93 -6.07
N ALA A 95 9.25 6.45 -5.26
CA ALA A 95 9.03 5.91 -3.93
C ALA A 95 8.27 6.83 -3.00
N ALA A 96 8.79 8.05 -2.84
CA ALA A 96 8.23 9.03 -1.92
C ALA A 96 6.79 9.37 -2.32
N ILE A 97 6.53 9.52 -3.62
CA ILE A 97 5.17 9.78 -4.12
C ILE A 97 4.26 8.58 -3.86
N ILE A 98 4.61 7.39 -4.34
CA ILE A 98 3.79 6.18 -4.22
C ILE A 98 3.47 5.91 -2.76
N ALA A 99 4.49 5.81 -1.91
CA ALA A 99 4.31 5.43 -0.52
C ALA A 99 3.43 6.45 0.23
N ARG A 100 3.65 7.75 0.02
CA ARG A 100 2.80 8.81 0.58
C ARG A 100 1.35 8.68 0.08
N GLU A 101 1.13 8.50 -1.21
CA GLU A 101 -0.22 8.40 -1.78
C GLU A 101 -1.01 7.21 -1.20
N PHE A 102 -0.36 6.07 -0.98
CA PHE A 102 -0.97 4.92 -0.29
C PHE A 102 -1.27 5.20 1.18
N VAL A 103 -0.34 5.81 1.93
CA VAL A 103 -0.52 6.16 3.34
C VAL A 103 -1.75 7.06 3.54
N ILE A 104 -1.84 8.16 2.80
CA ILE A 104 -2.95 9.11 2.94
C ILE A 104 -4.28 8.47 2.52
N THR A 105 -4.26 7.59 1.52
CA THR A 105 -5.44 6.85 1.08
C THR A 105 -5.91 5.86 2.16
N ALA A 106 -5.00 5.12 2.78
CA ALA A 106 -5.32 4.20 3.88
C ALA A 106 -5.94 4.93 5.08
N VAL A 107 -5.34 6.07 5.49
CA VAL A 107 -5.89 6.92 6.55
C VAL A 107 -7.28 7.44 6.18
N ARG A 108 -7.49 7.87 4.92
CA ARG A 108 -8.82 8.31 4.45
C ARG A 108 -9.86 7.19 4.52
N ILE A 109 -9.52 5.98 4.07
CA ILE A 109 -10.44 4.83 4.10
C ILE A 109 -10.80 4.47 5.54
N TYR A 110 -9.84 4.51 6.46
CA TYR A 110 -10.07 4.26 7.88
C TYR A 110 -11.03 5.29 8.52
N LEU A 111 -11.01 6.54 8.06
CA LEU A 111 -11.88 7.60 8.56
C LEU A 111 -13.32 7.54 8.03
N LEU A 112 -13.58 6.81 6.92
CA LEU A 112 -14.91 6.74 6.29
C LEU A 112 -16.03 6.30 7.26
N PRO A 113 -15.88 5.24 8.07
CA PRO A 113 -16.93 4.80 9.00
C PRO A 113 -17.25 5.83 10.09
N SER A 114 -16.25 6.61 10.50
CA SER A 114 -16.38 7.66 11.52
C SER A 114 -17.04 8.94 10.98
N LYS A 115 -17.39 9.00 9.69
CA LYS A 115 -17.95 10.18 9.00
C LYS A 115 -17.07 11.43 9.09
N ILE A 116 -15.78 11.27 9.40
CA ILE A 116 -14.81 12.36 9.43
C ILE A 116 -14.31 12.53 8.00
N VAL A 117 -14.68 13.65 7.38
CA VAL A 117 -14.26 13.99 6.02
C VAL A 117 -13.26 15.13 6.09
N VAL A 118 -12.01 14.83 5.76
CA VAL A 118 -10.97 15.85 5.65
C VAL A 118 -11.09 16.52 4.28
N PRO A 119 -11.40 17.82 4.21
CA PRO A 119 -11.55 18.52 2.94
C PRO A 119 -10.22 18.58 2.19
N ALA A 120 -10.28 18.57 0.86
CA ALA A 120 -9.08 18.70 0.03
C ALA A 120 -8.47 20.10 0.18
N SER A 121 -7.21 20.16 0.62
CA SER A 121 -6.46 21.41 0.72
C SER A 121 -5.98 21.91 -0.64
N ASN A 122 -5.60 23.18 -0.73
CA ASN A 122 -5.03 23.76 -1.94
C ASN A 122 -3.73 23.05 -2.34
N PHE A 123 -2.86 22.72 -1.37
CA PHE A 123 -1.68 21.88 -1.62
C PHE A 123 -2.07 20.49 -2.14
N GLY A 124 -3.14 19.91 -1.61
CA GLY A 124 -3.68 18.62 -2.07
C GLY A 124 -4.18 18.63 -3.51
N LYS A 125 -4.70 19.76 -4.00
CA LYS A 125 -5.10 19.93 -5.40
C LYS A 125 -3.87 20.19 -6.29
N ALA A 126 -3.00 21.10 -5.84
CA ALA A 126 -1.80 21.48 -6.57
C ALA A 126 -0.84 20.29 -6.78
N LYS A 127 -0.67 19.41 -5.77
CA LYS A 127 0.16 18.20 -5.91
C LYS A 127 -0.32 17.32 -7.05
N THR A 128 -1.64 17.14 -7.21
CA THR A 128 -2.20 16.19 -8.18
C THR A 128 -1.99 16.72 -9.59
N VAL A 129 -2.15 18.04 -9.77
CA VAL A 129 -1.85 18.73 -11.03
C VAL A 129 -0.37 18.62 -11.35
N LEU A 130 0.52 19.00 -10.43
CA LEU A 130 1.97 18.97 -10.66
C LEU A 130 2.51 17.56 -10.86
N GLN A 131 2.03 16.55 -10.14
CA GLN A 131 2.40 15.14 -10.36
C GLN A 131 2.01 14.70 -11.78
N SER A 132 0.79 15.02 -12.22
CA SER A 132 0.33 14.64 -13.56
C SER A 132 1.17 15.33 -14.65
N ILE A 133 1.47 16.62 -14.48
CA ILE A 133 2.34 17.38 -15.38
C ILE A 133 3.76 16.78 -15.38
N ALA A 134 4.34 16.51 -14.22
CA ALA A 134 5.68 15.93 -14.11
C ALA A 134 5.78 14.56 -14.82
N ILE A 135 4.77 13.70 -14.66
CA ILE A 135 4.70 12.41 -15.36
C ILE A 135 4.66 12.61 -16.87
N ILE A 136 3.84 13.54 -17.37
CA ILE A 136 3.78 13.86 -18.81
C ILE A 136 5.12 14.40 -19.32
N PHE A 137 5.79 15.28 -18.56
CA PHE A 137 7.10 15.82 -18.91
C PHE A 137 8.14 14.71 -19.07
N VAL A 138 8.17 13.75 -18.15
CA VAL A 138 9.10 12.61 -18.26
C VAL A 138 8.69 11.69 -19.41
N LEU A 139 7.40 11.37 -19.58
CA LEU A 139 6.93 10.50 -20.67
C LEU A 139 7.32 11.04 -22.05
N LEU A 140 7.18 12.35 -22.25
CA LEU A 140 7.51 13.04 -23.50
C LEU A 140 9.00 13.42 -23.62
N ASN A 141 9.83 13.08 -22.63
CA ASN A 141 11.24 13.45 -22.56
C ASN A 141 11.47 14.98 -22.75
N LEU A 142 10.64 15.79 -22.10
CA LEU A 142 10.76 17.25 -22.15
C LEU A 142 11.93 17.74 -21.29
N PRO A 143 12.53 18.90 -21.63
CA PRO A 143 13.54 19.51 -20.79
C PRO A 143 12.99 19.82 -19.39
N PHE A 144 13.87 19.83 -18.40
CA PHE A 144 13.54 20.06 -16.98
C PHE A 144 12.58 19.06 -16.32
N SER A 145 12.27 17.93 -16.97
CA SER A 145 11.42 16.87 -16.44
C SER A 145 11.86 16.39 -15.05
N TRP A 146 13.18 16.30 -14.83
CA TRP A 146 13.78 16.03 -13.52
C TRP A 146 13.35 17.00 -12.41
N TYR A 147 13.48 18.31 -12.66
CA TYR A 147 13.11 19.35 -11.70
C TYR A 147 11.60 19.38 -11.46
N MET A 148 10.80 19.15 -12.51
CA MET A 148 9.35 19.03 -12.38
C MET A 148 8.96 17.85 -11.48
N MET A 149 9.65 16.71 -11.62
CA MET A 149 9.44 15.56 -10.73
C MET A 149 9.87 15.88 -9.29
N LEU A 150 11.00 16.56 -9.08
CA LEU A 150 11.43 16.99 -7.76
C LEU A 150 10.39 17.91 -7.08
N VAL A 151 9.88 18.90 -7.80
CA VAL A 151 8.82 19.80 -7.30
C VAL A 151 7.55 19.01 -6.96
N ALA A 152 7.16 18.05 -7.81
CA ALA A 152 6.03 17.17 -7.53
C ALA A 152 6.25 16.37 -6.24
N VAL A 153 7.44 15.80 -6.02
CA VAL A 153 7.78 15.08 -4.77
C VAL A 153 7.64 16.01 -3.56
N LEU A 154 8.28 17.19 -3.59
CA LEU A 154 8.24 18.14 -2.48
C LEU A 154 6.81 18.53 -2.12
N LEU A 155 5.99 18.86 -3.13
CA LEU A 155 4.60 19.23 -2.90
C LEU A 155 3.74 18.08 -2.39
N THR A 156 4.06 16.85 -2.81
CA THR A 156 3.42 15.62 -2.32
C THR A 156 3.68 15.42 -0.84
N LEU A 157 4.93 15.60 -0.40
CA LEU A 157 5.33 15.50 0.99
C LEU A 157 4.69 16.61 1.84
N ILE A 158 4.76 17.87 1.39
CA ILE A 158 4.13 19.02 2.06
C ILE A 158 2.63 18.81 2.24
N SER A 159 1.91 18.44 1.17
CA SER A 159 0.48 18.15 1.26
C SER A 159 0.20 16.96 2.18
N GLY A 160 1.13 16.00 2.29
CA GLY A 160 0.99 14.83 3.16
C GLY A 160 1.03 15.24 4.63
N LEU A 161 2.03 16.03 4.98
CA LEU A 161 2.18 16.60 6.32
C LEU A 161 0.98 17.47 6.69
N GLU A 162 0.56 18.38 5.80
CA GLU A 162 -0.61 19.23 6.02
C GLU A 162 -1.88 18.39 6.29
N TYR A 163 -2.08 17.30 5.53
CA TYR A 163 -3.22 16.41 5.72
C TYR A 163 -3.18 15.71 7.09
N LEU A 164 -2.00 15.23 7.52
CA LEU A 164 -1.83 14.62 8.84
C LEU A 164 -2.04 15.63 9.97
N ILE A 165 -1.56 16.87 9.83
CA ILE A 165 -1.79 17.95 10.80
C ILE A 165 -3.29 18.23 10.95
N ARG A 166 -4.02 18.42 9.84
CA ARG A 166 -5.47 18.62 9.86
C ARG A 166 -6.22 17.45 10.52
N ILE A 167 -5.78 16.22 10.30
CA ILE A 167 -6.35 15.05 10.98
C ILE A 167 -6.09 15.12 12.48
N ARG A 168 -4.87 15.50 12.88
CA ARG A 168 -4.52 15.64 14.29
C ARG A 168 -5.35 16.73 14.97
N GLU A 169 -5.60 17.85 14.29
CA GLU A 169 -6.50 18.90 14.78
C GLU A 169 -7.94 18.38 14.96
N MET A 170 -8.45 17.60 14.01
CA MET A 170 -9.83 17.07 14.07
C MET A 170 -10.00 15.91 15.06
N THR A 171 -8.96 15.10 15.30
CA THR A 171 -9.07 13.83 16.04
C THR A 171 -8.20 13.75 17.29
N GLY A 172 -7.42 14.79 17.57
CA GLY A 172 -6.37 14.79 18.58
C GLY A 172 -5.30 13.73 18.28
N ASN A 173 -4.73 13.15 19.32
CA ASN A 173 -3.71 12.09 19.21
C ASN A 173 -4.32 10.68 18.97
N LYS A 174 -5.61 10.58 18.61
CA LYS A 174 -6.24 9.28 18.36
C LYS A 174 -5.77 8.60 17.09
N ILE A 175 -5.31 9.37 16.10
CA ILE A 175 -4.89 8.85 14.79
C ILE A 175 -3.43 9.20 14.54
N VAL A 176 -3.06 10.46 14.68
CA VAL A 176 -1.66 10.90 14.52
C VAL A 176 -1.01 10.91 15.90
N ASN A 177 -0.39 9.79 16.23
CA ASN A 177 0.38 9.60 17.46
C ASN A 177 1.75 8.97 17.15
N LEU A 178 2.61 8.90 18.17
CA LEU A 178 3.96 8.39 18.02
C LEU A 178 3.98 6.94 17.46
N PRO A 179 3.23 5.97 18.02
CA PRO A 179 3.20 4.61 17.47
C PRO A 179 2.85 4.58 15.98
N ASN A 180 1.74 5.23 15.58
CA ASN A 180 1.30 5.24 14.19
C ASN A 180 2.30 5.98 13.28
N THR A 181 2.99 6.99 13.80
CA THR A 181 4.03 7.70 13.03
C THR A 181 5.24 6.81 12.78
N ILE A 182 5.63 5.98 13.76
CA ILE A 182 6.69 4.97 13.59
C ILE A 182 6.26 3.95 12.53
N THR A 183 5.03 3.41 12.61
CA THR A 183 4.49 2.49 11.60
C THR A 183 4.50 3.10 10.19
N LEU A 184 4.10 4.37 10.06
CA LEU A 184 4.10 5.08 8.78
C LEU A 184 5.52 5.29 8.24
N ALA A 185 6.46 5.71 9.09
CA ALA A 185 7.86 5.86 8.71
C ALA A 185 8.45 4.52 8.24
N ARG A 186 8.14 3.43 8.95
CA ARG A 186 8.50 2.06 8.59
C ARG A 186 7.98 1.67 7.19
N PHE A 187 6.72 1.97 6.89
CA PHE A 187 6.15 1.73 5.56
C PHE A 187 6.91 2.49 4.45
N LEU A 188 7.32 3.74 4.71
CA LEU A 188 8.11 4.53 3.76
C LEU A 188 9.49 3.92 3.47
N LEU A 189 10.10 3.24 4.45
CA LEU A 189 11.41 2.58 4.30
C LEU A 189 11.37 1.36 3.36
N ILE A 190 10.20 0.79 3.07
CA ILE A 190 10.07 -0.34 2.14
C ILE A 190 10.62 0.02 0.76
N VAL A 191 10.41 1.25 0.30
CA VAL A 191 10.82 1.60 -1.06
C VAL A 191 12.34 1.79 -1.24
N PRO A 192 13.08 2.51 -0.37
CA PRO A 192 14.53 2.50 -0.46
C PRO A 192 15.10 1.10 -0.25
N PHE A 193 14.47 0.25 0.57
CA PHE A 193 14.83 -1.17 0.64
C PHE A 193 14.74 -1.85 -0.73
N VAL A 194 13.60 -1.75 -1.41
CA VAL A 194 13.38 -2.29 -2.77
C VAL A 194 14.42 -1.75 -3.76
N TYR A 195 14.73 -0.46 -3.70
CA TYR A 195 15.72 0.18 -4.57
C TYR A 195 17.10 -0.42 -4.45
N TYR A 196 17.65 -0.41 -3.23
CA TYR A 196 19.02 -0.85 -3.00
C TYR A 196 19.17 -2.33 -3.29
N PHE A 197 18.12 -3.11 -3.03
CA PHE A 197 18.06 -4.52 -3.41
C PHE A 197 18.13 -4.72 -4.93
N LEU A 198 17.29 -4.03 -5.70
CA LEU A 198 17.29 -4.12 -7.17
C LEU A 198 18.61 -3.66 -7.80
N ASN A 199 19.31 -2.72 -7.17
CA ASN A 199 20.63 -2.26 -7.62
C ASN A 199 21.79 -3.10 -7.08
N SER A 200 21.51 -4.31 -6.57
CA SER A 200 22.52 -5.24 -6.05
C SER A 200 23.36 -4.67 -4.89
N LYS A 201 22.89 -3.61 -4.21
CA LYS A 201 23.52 -3.05 -3.00
C LYS A 201 22.97 -3.77 -1.77
N ILE A 202 23.26 -5.07 -1.67
CA ILE A 202 22.65 -5.98 -0.70
C ILE A 202 22.89 -5.54 0.75
N HIS A 203 24.09 -5.07 1.10
CA HIS A 203 24.40 -4.61 2.46
C HIS A 203 23.50 -3.44 2.92
N ILE A 204 23.24 -2.46 2.06
CA ILE A 204 22.38 -1.32 2.36
C ILE A 204 20.92 -1.80 2.50
N SER A 205 20.48 -2.68 1.60
CA SER A 205 19.13 -3.25 1.68
C SER A 205 18.93 -4.04 2.98
N LEU A 206 19.92 -4.82 3.43
CA LEU A 206 19.88 -5.54 4.70
C LEU A 206 19.79 -4.60 5.90
N LEU A 207 20.54 -3.50 5.88
CA LEU A 207 20.48 -2.49 6.94
C LEU A 207 19.10 -1.84 7.02
N ILE A 208 18.50 -1.46 5.88
CA ILE A 208 17.15 -0.89 5.83
C ILE A 208 16.12 -1.93 6.28
N PHE A 209 16.24 -3.19 5.84
CA PHE A 209 15.36 -4.28 6.27
C PHE A 209 15.43 -4.50 7.78
N ALA A 210 16.63 -4.47 8.36
CA ALA A 210 16.82 -4.56 9.80
C ALA A 210 16.19 -3.37 10.54
N LEU A 211 16.34 -2.13 10.03
CA LEU A 211 15.68 -0.94 10.59
C LEU A 211 14.16 -1.09 10.58
N ILE A 212 13.59 -1.57 9.49
CA ILE A 212 12.15 -1.85 9.36
C ILE A 212 11.72 -2.87 10.42
N ALA A 213 12.42 -4.01 10.53
CA ALA A 213 12.10 -5.06 11.49
C ALA A 213 12.27 -4.62 12.96
N LEU A 214 13.25 -3.76 13.26
CA LEU A 214 13.45 -3.20 14.60
C LEU A 214 12.36 -2.19 14.96
N SER A 215 11.91 -1.38 13.99
CA SER A 215 10.86 -0.38 14.22
C SER A 215 9.50 -0.98 14.58
N ASP A 216 9.21 -2.24 14.18
CA ASP A 216 8.03 -3.03 14.62
C ASP A 216 8.01 -3.34 16.12
N LYS A 217 9.18 -3.39 16.78
CA LYS A 217 9.21 -3.53 18.23
C LYS A 217 8.97 -2.17 18.90
N LEU A 218 9.47 -1.10 18.29
CA LEU A 218 9.40 0.24 18.83
C LEU A 218 7.96 0.75 18.86
N ASP A 219 7.18 0.61 17.78
CA ASP A 219 5.78 1.03 17.76
C ASP A 219 4.92 0.29 18.81
N GLY A 220 5.12 -1.03 18.96
CA GLY A 220 4.43 -1.86 19.94
C GLY A 220 4.80 -1.52 21.39
N ILE A 221 6.07 -1.16 21.64
CA ILE A 221 6.53 -0.67 22.95
C ILE A 221 5.94 0.72 23.21
N SER A 222 6.06 1.65 22.27
CA SER A 222 5.52 3.00 22.37
C SER A 222 4.00 2.99 22.62
N ALA A 223 3.25 2.12 21.94
CA ALA A 223 1.81 1.99 22.11
C ALA A 223 1.43 1.50 23.51
N LYS A 224 2.22 0.59 24.11
CA LYS A 224 2.02 0.11 25.47
C LYS A 224 2.39 1.17 26.52
N LEU A 225 3.54 1.82 26.36
CA LEU A 225 4.04 2.84 27.29
C LEU A 225 3.12 4.06 27.33
N MET A 226 2.61 4.49 26.17
CA MET A 226 1.76 5.68 26.07
C MET A 226 0.26 5.38 26.22
N ASN A 227 -0.12 4.12 26.43
CA ASN A 227 -1.52 3.65 26.42
C ASN A 227 -2.32 4.12 25.19
N GLN A 228 -1.67 4.14 24.03
CA GLN A 228 -2.18 4.68 22.75
C GLN A 228 -2.31 3.59 21.69
N LYS A 229 -2.90 2.44 22.04
CA LYS A 229 -3.24 1.42 21.04
C LYS A 229 -4.44 1.86 20.22
N THR A 230 -4.26 1.89 18.90
CA THR A 230 -5.32 2.31 17.95
C THR A 230 -5.61 1.21 16.95
N GLU A 231 -6.87 1.10 16.49
CA GLU A 231 -7.24 0.14 15.45
C GLU A 231 -6.50 0.43 14.13
N LEU A 232 -6.35 1.72 13.78
CA LEU A 232 -5.55 2.16 12.64
C LEU A 232 -4.11 1.67 12.71
N GLY A 233 -3.44 1.85 13.87
CA GLY A 233 -2.07 1.38 14.09
C GLY A 233 -1.98 -0.13 13.83
N SER A 234 -2.82 -0.92 14.50
CA SER A 234 -2.81 -2.39 14.32
C SER A 234 -3.09 -2.85 12.88
N GLY A 235 -3.90 -2.09 12.14
CA GLY A 235 -4.19 -2.33 10.74
C GLY A 235 -3.02 -1.96 9.83
N LEU A 236 -2.41 -0.80 10.05
CA LEU A 236 -1.22 -0.34 9.31
C LEU A 236 -0.01 -1.23 9.58
N ASP A 237 0.19 -1.71 10.81
CA ASP A 237 1.26 -2.64 11.16
C ASP A 237 1.12 -3.92 10.33
N SER A 238 -0.08 -4.54 10.37
CA SER A 238 -0.38 -5.76 9.62
C SER A 238 -0.19 -5.56 8.10
N PHE A 239 -0.55 -4.40 7.58
CA PHE A 239 -0.41 -4.08 6.15
C PHE A 239 1.05 -3.84 5.75
N THR A 240 1.81 -3.16 6.60
CA THR A 240 3.24 -2.85 6.38
C THR A 240 4.07 -4.12 6.36
N ASP A 241 3.85 -5.02 7.32
CA ASP A 241 4.52 -6.32 7.38
C ASP A 241 4.25 -7.14 6.11
N TRP A 242 2.98 -7.25 5.72
CA TRP A 242 2.59 -8.00 4.52
C TRP A 242 3.21 -7.40 3.25
N THR A 243 3.22 -6.07 3.15
CA THR A 243 3.83 -5.36 2.01
C THR A 243 5.33 -5.63 1.95
N LEU A 244 6.05 -5.53 3.07
CA LEU A 244 7.48 -5.80 3.15
C LEU A 244 7.81 -7.24 2.77
N ILE A 245 7.09 -8.20 3.34
CA ILE A 245 7.31 -9.63 3.08
C ILE A 245 7.11 -9.93 1.59
N ILE A 246 5.99 -9.49 1.00
CA ILE A 246 5.73 -9.70 -0.42
C ILE A 246 6.77 -9.02 -1.28
N ALA A 247 7.08 -7.74 -1.01
CA ALA A 247 8.11 -7.02 -1.75
C ALA A 247 9.45 -7.76 -1.70
N THR A 248 9.85 -8.24 -0.52
CA THR A 248 11.12 -8.94 -0.35
C THR A 248 11.17 -10.27 -1.10
N PHE A 249 10.11 -11.07 -1.06
CA PHE A 249 10.07 -12.33 -1.79
C PHE A 249 10.01 -12.13 -3.31
N MET A 250 9.26 -11.15 -3.80
CA MET A 250 9.24 -10.80 -5.21
C MET A 250 10.63 -10.35 -5.70
N LEU A 251 11.36 -9.62 -4.86
CA LEU A 251 12.73 -9.22 -5.14
C LEU A 251 13.71 -10.39 -5.17
N LEU A 252 13.58 -11.33 -4.22
CA LEU A 252 14.38 -12.55 -4.21
C LEU A 252 14.17 -13.38 -5.48
N VAL A 253 12.93 -13.49 -5.97
CA VAL A 253 12.63 -14.14 -7.26
C VAL A 253 13.22 -13.37 -8.43
N THR A 254 13.05 -12.05 -8.47
CA THR A 254 13.56 -11.20 -9.56
C THR A 254 15.08 -11.29 -9.69
N LYS A 255 15.79 -11.51 -8.57
CA LYS A 255 17.25 -11.69 -8.53
C LYS A 255 17.69 -13.16 -8.57
N ASN A 256 16.77 -14.10 -8.84
CA ASN A 256 17.02 -15.54 -8.92
C ASN A 256 17.64 -16.15 -7.63
N TYR A 257 17.39 -15.55 -6.46
CA TYR A 257 17.77 -16.16 -5.18
C TYR A 257 16.84 -17.30 -4.76
N VAL A 258 15.56 -17.23 -5.18
CA VAL A 258 14.51 -18.17 -4.79
C VAL A 258 13.58 -18.39 -5.98
N ASP A 259 13.14 -19.62 -6.21
CA ASP A 259 12.13 -19.93 -7.22
C ASP A 259 10.75 -19.37 -6.85
N ILE A 260 9.98 -18.93 -7.85
CA ILE A 260 8.63 -18.36 -7.66
C ILE A 260 7.69 -19.29 -6.89
N LEU A 261 7.84 -20.61 -7.01
CA LEU A 261 7.03 -21.60 -6.30
C LEU A 261 7.13 -21.45 -4.78
N TRP A 262 8.32 -21.16 -4.24
CA TRP A 262 8.50 -20.95 -2.80
C TRP A 262 7.78 -19.70 -2.30
N VAL A 263 7.78 -18.64 -3.11
CA VAL A 263 7.05 -17.41 -2.80
C VAL A 263 5.55 -17.65 -2.80
N VAL A 264 5.04 -18.36 -3.81
CA VAL A 264 3.62 -18.74 -3.88
C VAL A 264 3.23 -19.54 -2.63
N LEU A 265 4.05 -20.52 -2.21
CA LEU A 265 3.81 -21.30 -1.01
C LEU A 265 3.77 -20.46 0.27
N LEU A 266 4.61 -19.43 0.40
CA LEU A 266 4.61 -18.54 1.58
C LEU A 266 3.46 -17.53 1.59
N VAL A 267 3.04 -17.06 0.42
CA VAL A 267 2.02 -16.01 0.29
C VAL A 267 0.60 -16.55 0.45
N ILE A 268 0.31 -17.75 -0.07
CA ILE A 268 -1.04 -18.35 -0.02
C ILE A 268 -1.62 -18.40 1.41
N PRO A 269 -0.90 -18.91 2.44
CA PRO A 269 -1.44 -18.97 3.79
C PRO A 269 -1.77 -17.59 4.38
N SER A 270 -1.01 -16.57 4.00
CA SER A 270 -1.22 -15.18 4.42
C SER A 270 -2.50 -14.60 3.80
N ILE A 271 -2.75 -14.87 2.51
CA ILE A 271 -3.98 -14.47 1.82
C ILE A 271 -5.19 -15.13 2.49
N ILE A 272 -5.15 -16.45 2.69
CA ILE A 272 -6.26 -17.20 3.32
C ILE A 272 -6.56 -16.65 4.71
N SER A 273 -5.52 -16.47 5.54
CA SER A 273 -5.66 -15.91 6.89
C SER A 273 -6.24 -14.50 6.86
N GLY A 274 -5.82 -13.66 5.89
CA GLY A 274 -6.34 -12.31 5.68
C GLY A 274 -7.82 -12.28 5.28
N VAL A 275 -8.24 -13.16 4.37
CA VAL A 275 -9.65 -13.30 3.95
C VAL A 275 -10.53 -13.72 5.13
N ILE A 276 -10.08 -14.69 5.93
CA ILE A 276 -10.78 -15.12 7.15
C ILE A 276 -10.85 -13.96 8.16
N LYS A 277 -9.75 -13.26 8.39
CA LYS A 277 -9.69 -12.08 9.28
C LYS A 277 -10.72 -11.03 8.85
N MET A 278 -10.83 -10.70 7.56
CA MET A 278 -11.85 -9.78 7.04
C MET A 278 -13.29 -10.28 7.21
N ALA A 279 -13.53 -11.57 6.97
CA ALA A 279 -14.85 -12.18 7.14
C ALA A 279 -15.34 -12.11 8.60
N TYR A 280 -14.43 -12.29 9.56
CA TYR A 280 -14.73 -12.23 11.00
C TYR A 280 -14.66 -10.81 11.59
N ALA A 281 -13.87 -9.90 11.02
CA ALA A 281 -13.83 -8.48 11.40
C ALA A 281 -15.21 -7.82 11.25
N LYS A 282 -15.96 -8.16 10.18
CA LYS A 282 -17.36 -7.72 10.01
C LYS A 282 -18.31 -8.20 11.12
N ARG A 283 -17.92 -9.22 11.90
CA ARG A 283 -18.68 -9.76 13.02
C ARG A 283 -18.19 -9.24 14.38
N GLN A 284 -17.31 -8.23 14.40
CA GLN A 284 -16.66 -7.69 15.60
C GLN A 284 -15.99 -8.78 16.47
N LYS A 285 -15.50 -9.86 15.86
CA LYS A 285 -14.73 -10.90 16.54
C LYS A 285 -13.28 -10.78 16.12
N ILE A 286 -12.43 -10.32 17.04
CA ILE A 286 -10.98 -10.34 16.84
C ILE A 286 -10.49 -11.75 17.20
N VAL A 287 -10.06 -12.52 16.21
CA VAL A 287 -9.45 -13.84 16.43
C VAL A 287 -8.05 -13.61 17.04
N PRO A 288 -7.77 -14.10 18.26
CA PRO A 288 -6.51 -13.86 18.92
C PRO A 288 -5.37 -14.66 18.25
N VAL A 289 -4.25 -13.99 18.02
CA VAL A 289 -3.05 -14.56 17.37
C VAL A 289 -2.49 -15.72 18.19
N THR A 290 -2.14 -16.81 17.53
CA THR A 290 -1.58 -18.02 18.16
C THR A 290 -0.06 -17.90 18.35
N PHE A 291 0.52 -18.72 19.22
CA PHE A 291 1.99 -18.77 19.38
C PHE A 291 2.67 -19.16 18.07
N ILE A 292 2.13 -20.15 17.36
CA ILE A 292 2.63 -20.63 16.06
C ILE A 292 2.64 -19.49 15.03
N ALA A 293 1.62 -18.64 15.00
CA ALA A 293 1.58 -17.48 14.12
C ALA A 293 2.64 -16.41 14.44
N ARG A 294 3.02 -16.24 15.72
CA ARG A 294 4.14 -15.35 16.08
C ARG A 294 5.48 -15.95 15.67
N LEU A 295 5.65 -17.26 15.86
CA LEU A 295 6.84 -17.99 15.44
C LEU A 295 7.03 -17.94 13.92
N SER A 296 5.95 -18.12 13.14
CA SER A 296 6.02 -18.12 11.68
C SER A 296 6.53 -16.79 11.12
N VAL A 297 6.10 -15.66 11.70
CA VAL A 297 6.56 -14.33 11.30
C VAL A 297 8.06 -14.19 11.57
N GLY A 298 8.51 -14.53 12.78
CA GLY A 298 9.93 -14.47 13.15
C GLY A 298 10.81 -15.32 12.22
N LEU A 299 10.40 -16.57 11.95
CA LEU A 299 11.09 -17.46 11.02
C LEU A 299 11.12 -16.91 9.59
N THR A 300 10.08 -16.22 9.15
CA THR A 300 10.05 -15.58 7.83
C THR A 300 11.12 -14.50 7.71
N TYR A 301 11.24 -13.63 8.70
CA TYR A 301 12.32 -12.63 8.76
C TYR A 301 13.71 -13.27 8.78
N THR A 302 13.90 -14.32 9.60
CA THR A 302 15.17 -15.06 9.66
C THR A 302 15.50 -15.73 8.33
N THR A 303 14.50 -16.29 7.63
CA THR A 303 14.66 -16.87 6.29
C THR A 303 15.17 -15.86 5.31
N ILE A 304 14.51 -14.70 5.23
CA ILE A 304 14.89 -13.62 4.33
C ILE A 304 16.34 -13.20 4.57
N ILE A 305 16.70 -12.94 5.83
CA ILE A 305 18.07 -12.55 6.19
C ILE A 305 19.06 -13.65 5.80
N SER A 306 18.75 -14.92 6.11
CA SER A 306 19.62 -16.06 5.81
C SER A 306 19.89 -16.23 4.32
N ILE A 307 18.88 -16.01 3.46
CA ILE A 307 19.03 -16.05 2.00
C ILE A 307 19.91 -14.90 1.54
N LEU A 308 19.69 -13.68 2.07
CA LEU A 308 20.41 -12.48 1.66
C LEU A 308 21.90 -12.48 2.02
N ILE A 309 22.26 -13.13 3.13
CA ILE A 309 23.67 -13.28 3.54
C ILE A 309 24.32 -14.54 2.95
N ASN A 310 23.61 -15.25 2.05
CA ASN A 310 24.04 -16.52 1.46
C ASN A 310 24.42 -17.59 2.51
N PHE A 311 23.58 -17.73 3.54
CA PHE A 311 23.81 -18.72 4.59
C PHE A 311 23.66 -20.14 4.05
N ARG A 312 24.61 -21.03 4.38
CA ARG A 312 24.66 -22.41 3.89
C ARG A 312 23.35 -23.19 4.03
N TYR A 313 22.60 -22.96 5.11
CA TYR A 313 21.34 -23.65 5.38
C TYR A 313 20.08 -22.83 5.08
N ALA A 314 20.20 -21.73 4.33
CA ALA A 314 19.07 -20.85 4.00
C ALA A 314 17.92 -21.60 3.32
N PHE A 315 18.23 -22.55 2.43
CA PHE A 315 17.21 -23.36 1.76
C PHE A 315 16.42 -24.25 2.73
N TYR A 316 17.10 -24.93 3.67
CA TYR A 316 16.42 -25.73 4.69
C TYR A 316 15.54 -24.87 5.60
N LEU A 317 16.03 -23.67 5.94
CA LEU A 317 15.29 -22.72 6.75
C LEU A 317 14.05 -22.19 6.03
N LEU A 318 14.11 -22.02 4.70
CA LEU A 318 12.96 -21.71 3.84
C LEU A 318 11.91 -22.83 3.88
N VAL A 319 12.32 -24.10 3.74
CA VAL A 319 11.42 -25.27 3.82
C VAL A 319 10.70 -25.31 5.17
N VAL A 320 11.45 -25.18 6.27
CA VAL A 320 10.89 -25.16 7.63
C VAL A 320 9.90 -24.01 7.79
N THR A 321 10.23 -22.83 7.27
CA THR A 321 9.37 -21.65 7.35
C THR A 321 8.06 -21.84 6.62
N VAL A 322 8.07 -22.43 5.42
CA VAL A 322 6.84 -22.80 4.71
C VAL A 322 5.97 -23.70 5.58
N ALA A 323 6.52 -24.78 6.14
CA ALA A 323 5.77 -25.70 6.98
C ALA A 323 5.13 -25.00 8.19
N ILE A 324 5.88 -24.16 8.90
CA ILE A 324 5.39 -23.42 10.07
C ILE A 324 4.32 -22.37 9.68
N VAL A 325 4.45 -21.71 8.54
CA VAL A 325 3.44 -20.75 8.04
C VAL A 325 2.12 -21.44 7.72
N TYR A 326 2.14 -22.64 7.12
CA TYR A 326 0.92 -23.44 6.92
C TYR A 326 0.31 -23.89 8.23
N LEU A 327 1.12 -24.36 9.19
CA LEU A 327 0.63 -24.72 10.53
C LEU A 327 0.00 -23.51 11.25
N ALA A 328 0.59 -22.32 11.11
CA ALA A 328 0.05 -21.08 11.64
C ALA A 328 -1.33 -20.76 11.04
N MET A 329 -1.49 -20.88 9.72
CA MET A 329 -2.77 -20.68 9.05
C MET A 329 -3.82 -21.68 9.53
N VAL A 330 -3.50 -22.98 9.56
CA VAL A 330 -4.42 -24.02 10.04
C VAL A 330 -4.85 -23.74 11.48
N SER A 331 -3.90 -23.45 12.37
CA SER A 331 -4.15 -23.08 13.76
C SER A 331 -5.07 -21.86 13.87
N TYR A 332 -4.87 -20.85 13.04
CA TYR A 332 -5.72 -19.65 12.99
C TYR A 332 -7.14 -19.98 12.51
N VAL A 333 -7.28 -20.78 11.45
CA VAL A 333 -8.58 -21.20 10.90
C VAL A 333 -9.38 -21.98 11.94
N PHE A 334 -8.77 -22.97 12.59
CA PHE A 334 -9.44 -23.74 13.65
C PHE A 334 -9.92 -22.84 14.79
N LYS A 335 -9.09 -21.89 15.22
CA LYS A 335 -9.46 -20.95 16.27
C LYS A 335 -10.57 -19.99 15.84
N ALA A 336 -10.59 -19.56 14.59
CA ALA A 336 -11.66 -18.73 14.06
C ALA A 336 -13.00 -19.49 14.01
N LEU A 337 -12.97 -20.76 13.60
CA LEU A 337 -14.15 -21.63 13.52
C LEU A 337 -14.70 -22.01 14.90
N SER A 338 -13.85 -22.19 15.90
CA SER A 338 -14.27 -22.54 17.27
C SER A 338 -14.85 -21.36 18.06
N MET A 339 -14.79 -20.13 17.54
CA MET A 339 -15.33 -18.97 18.24
C MET A 339 -16.87 -19.00 18.33
N PRO A 340 -17.46 -18.92 19.54
CA PRO A 340 -18.90 -19.06 19.74
C PRO A 340 -19.69 -18.00 18.98
N LYS A 341 -20.66 -18.41 18.13
CA LYS A 341 -21.55 -17.50 17.39
C LYS A 341 -22.42 -16.73 18.39
N LYS A 342 -21.98 -15.56 18.90
CA LYS A 342 -22.89 -14.67 19.62
C LYS A 342 -23.99 -14.22 18.66
N ALA A 343 -25.24 -14.52 19.01
CA ALA A 343 -26.42 -14.05 18.32
C ALA A 343 -26.37 -12.53 18.22
N ILE A 344 -26.59 -12.01 17.02
CA ILE A 344 -26.80 -10.58 16.78
C ILE A 344 -28.06 -10.21 17.58
N LYS A 345 -27.91 -9.64 18.78
CA LYS A 345 -29.02 -8.94 19.43
C LYS A 345 -29.36 -7.76 18.51
N LYS A 346 -30.45 -7.89 17.76
CA LYS A 346 -31.18 -6.77 17.16
C LYS A 346 -31.40 -5.74 18.28
N LYS A 347 -30.67 -4.62 18.27
CA LYS A 347 -31.18 -3.39 18.86
C LYS A 347 -32.17 -2.82 17.85
N ALA A 348 -33.40 -3.31 17.92
CA ALA A 348 -34.56 -2.55 17.50
C ALA A 348 -35.06 -1.85 18.77
N HIS A 349 -34.86 -0.55 18.84
CA HIS A 349 -35.73 0.41 19.52
C HIS A 349 -35.55 1.75 18.82
#